data_AF-A0AAE0TLK7-F1
#
_entry.id   AF-A0AAE0TLK7-F1
#
_cell.length_a   1.000
_cell.length_b   1.000
_cell.length_c   1.000
_cell.angle_alpha   90.00
_cell.angle_beta   90.00
_cell.angle_gamma   90.00
#
_symmetry.space_group_name_H-M   'P 1'
#
loop_
_entity.id
_entity.type
_entity.pdbx_description
1 polymer ?
#
loop_
_entity_poly.entity_id
_entity_poly.type
_entity_poly.pdbx_seq_one_letter_code
_entity_poly.pdbx_strand_id
1 'polypeptide(L)'
;MVRATDIRSREKSLGFKWERTVSRAKDCQKYPIIKELNAELKRITESYQGLRQIELLESTELEKEANVLFDDLGPKLWPADGDVNHVRSQWLAVSAVDNLAGFYPHDLYFEQTDHNERLRIVFYEWVVAKSMQYVRNHKPNHINHVILQDDPTLATEDQLGITALCTNLDDRNHTAKSRERTSLFSLNDAKEDTGIGDRRDSM
;
A
#
# COMPACT_ATOMS: atom_id res chain seq x y z
N MET A 1 -7.11 8.50 -19.29
CA MET A 1 -6.18 8.89 -18.20
C MET A 1 -6.44 7.96 -17.00
N VAL A 2 -5.67 6.88 -16.90
CA VAL A 2 -5.86 5.82 -15.90
C VAL A 2 -5.44 6.34 -14.52
N ARG A 3 -6.36 6.34 -13.53
CA ARG A 3 -6.03 6.66 -12.13
C ARG A 3 -5.33 5.46 -11.50
N ALA A 4 -4.03 5.32 -11.76
CA ALA A 4 -3.17 4.24 -11.26
C ALA A 4 -2.78 4.42 -9.78
N THR A 5 -3.72 4.60 -8.86
CA THR A 5 -3.37 4.91 -7.45
C THR A 5 -3.96 4.03 -6.38
N ASP A 6 -5.05 3.29 -6.62
CA ASP A 6 -5.61 2.42 -5.58
C ASP A 6 -5.40 0.93 -5.85
N ILE A 7 -4.38 0.38 -5.20
CA ILE A 7 -4.05 -1.05 -5.19
C ILE A 7 -5.26 -1.88 -4.77
N ARG A 8 -6.03 -1.42 -3.77
CA ARG A 8 -7.15 -2.19 -3.21
C ARG A 8 -8.31 -2.29 -4.19
N SER A 9 -8.62 -1.19 -4.87
CA SER A 9 -9.63 -1.19 -5.93
C SER A 9 -9.29 -2.19 -7.04
N ARG A 10 -8.00 -2.30 -7.43
CA ARG A 10 -7.57 -3.28 -8.44
C ARG A 10 -7.67 -4.71 -7.93
N GLU A 11 -7.25 -4.98 -6.70
CA GLU A 11 -7.41 -6.30 -6.07
C GLU A 11 -8.88 -6.74 -6.01
N LYS A 12 -9.79 -5.81 -5.70
CA LYS A 12 -11.23 -6.06 -5.73
C LYS A 12 -11.76 -6.30 -7.13
N SER A 13 -11.32 -5.54 -8.13
CA SER A 13 -11.69 -5.77 -9.53
C SER A 13 -11.19 -7.10 -10.08
N LEU A 14 -10.15 -7.68 -9.49
CA LEU A 14 -9.66 -9.04 -9.75
C LEU A 14 -10.45 -10.12 -8.98
N GLY A 15 -11.34 -9.73 -8.07
CA GLY A 15 -12.18 -10.63 -7.29
C GLY A 15 -11.56 -11.11 -5.98
N PHE A 16 -10.40 -10.59 -5.56
CA PHE A 16 -9.82 -10.98 -4.27
C PHE A 16 -10.67 -10.45 -3.12
N LYS A 17 -11.15 -11.35 -2.25
CA LYS A 17 -12.13 -11.02 -1.20
C LYS A 17 -11.56 -10.53 0.13
N TRP A 18 -10.24 -10.32 0.21
CA TRP A 18 -9.62 -9.94 1.48
C TRP A 18 -9.88 -8.49 1.85
N GLU A 19 -10.07 -8.24 3.14
CA GLU A 19 -10.25 -6.88 3.65
C GLU A 19 -8.97 -6.04 3.52
N ARG A 20 -7.81 -6.67 3.70
CA ARG A 20 -6.48 -6.07 3.54
C ARG A 20 -5.87 -6.49 2.21
N THR A 21 -4.83 -5.76 1.77
CA THR A 21 -4.16 -6.07 0.52
C THR A 21 -3.60 -7.49 0.48
N VAL A 22 -3.47 -8.07 -0.71
CA VAL A 22 -2.98 -9.45 -0.90
C VAL A 22 -1.61 -9.68 -0.24
N SER A 23 -0.80 -8.63 -0.10
CA SER A 23 0.51 -8.68 0.57
C SER A 23 0.45 -8.58 2.11
N ARG A 24 -0.68 -8.15 2.69
CA ARG A 24 -0.80 -7.84 4.13
C ARG A 24 -1.85 -8.67 4.87
N ALA A 25 -2.69 -9.40 4.15
CA ALA A 25 -3.65 -10.31 4.75
C ALA A 25 -2.93 -11.57 5.27
N LYS A 26 -2.84 -11.77 6.58
CA LYS A 26 -2.21 -13.00 7.14
C LYS A 26 -2.90 -14.27 6.62
N ASP A 27 -4.22 -14.19 6.45
CA ASP A 27 -5.06 -15.30 6.00
C ASP A 27 -4.86 -15.68 4.53
N CYS A 28 -4.23 -14.83 3.72
CA CYS A 28 -3.94 -15.15 2.33
C CYS A 28 -2.70 -16.04 2.18
N GLN A 29 -1.75 -15.95 3.13
CA GLN A 29 -0.48 -16.66 3.09
C GLN A 29 -0.63 -18.17 3.34
N LYS A 30 -1.81 -18.64 3.75
CA LYS A 30 -2.06 -20.09 3.85
C LYS A 30 -2.20 -20.76 2.48
N TYR A 31 -2.51 -20.02 1.42
CA TYR A 31 -2.68 -20.55 0.08
C TYR A 31 -1.35 -20.51 -0.70
N PRO A 32 -0.81 -21.66 -1.17
CA PRO A 32 0.47 -21.71 -1.88
C PRO A 32 0.53 -20.80 -3.11
N ILE A 33 -0.52 -20.80 -3.94
CA ILE A 33 -0.59 -19.97 -5.15
C ILE A 33 -0.54 -18.46 -4.84
N ILE A 34 -1.07 -18.04 -3.69
CA ILE A 34 -1.05 -16.64 -3.27
C ILE A 34 0.31 -16.24 -2.70
N LYS A 35 1.03 -17.18 -2.07
CA LYS A 35 2.42 -16.98 -1.67
C LYS A 35 3.31 -16.80 -2.89
N GLU A 36 3.17 -17.67 -3.88
CA GLU A 36 3.89 -17.62 -5.15
C GLU A 36 3.61 -16.29 -5.88
N LEU A 37 2.34 -15.91 -6.03
CA LEU A 37 1.95 -14.62 -6.60
C LEU A 37 2.60 -13.44 -5.86
N ASN A 38 2.58 -13.44 -4.52
CA ASN A 38 3.20 -12.35 -3.75
C ASN A 38 4.73 -12.31 -3.91
N ALA A 39 5.39 -13.47 -4.00
CA ALA A 39 6.83 -13.55 -4.20
C ALA A 39 7.22 -13.00 -5.57
N GLU A 40 6.51 -13.39 -6.63
CA GLU A 40 6.77 -12.89 -7.98
C GLU A 40 6.43 -11.40 -8.13
N LEU A 41 5.30 -10.95 -7.57
CA LEU A 41 4.98 -9.52 -7.55
C LEU A 41 6.05 -8.72 -6.82
N LYS A 42 6.58 -9.24 -5.70
CA LYS A 42 7.68 -8.60 -4.98
C LYS A 42 8.92 -8.52 -5.85
N ARG A 43 9.34 -9.63 -6.48
CA ARG A 43 10.47 -9.69 -7.42
C ARG A 43 10.34 -8.63 -8.51
N ILE A 44 9.19 -8.57 -9.18
CA ILE A 44 8.92 -7.56 -10.22
C ILE A 44 9.05 -6.15 -9.62
N THR A 45 8.36 -5.83 -8.53
CA THR A 45 8.39 -4.48 -7.96
C THR A 45 9.80 -4.02 -7.54
N GLU A 46 10.64 -4.94 -7.07
CA GLU A 46 12.03 -4.67 -6.68
C GLU A 46 12.93 -4.46 -7.90
N SER A 47 12.73 -5.20 -9.00
CA SER A 47 13.47 -5.02 -10.25
C SER A 47 13.32 -3.63 -10.84
N TYR A 48 12.14 -3.00 -10.68
CA TYR A 48 11.83 -1.70 -11.26
C TYR A 48 11.91 -0.53 -10.26
N GLN A 49 12.51 -0.73 -9.08
CA GLN A 49 12.59 0.30 -8.04
C GLN A 49 13.38 1.56 -8.43
N GLY A 50 14.25 1.48 -9.44
CA GLY A 50 15.05 2.60 -9.93
C GLY A 50 14.30 3.56 -10.86
N LEU A 51 13.10 3.19 -11.31
CA LEU A 51 12.33 3.98 -12.26
C LEU A 51 11.45 5.04 -11.58
N ARG A 52 11.26 6.17 -12.26
CA ARG A 52 10.26 7.20 -11.91
C ARG A 52 8.87 6.71 -12.26
N GLN A 53 7.85 7.33 -11.67
CA GLN A 53 6.45 6.92 -11.88
C GLN A 53 6.01 6.98 -13.35
N ILE A 54 6.45 7.98 -14.10
CA ILE A 54 6.14 8.10 -15.54
C ILE A 54 6.81 6.96 -16.31
N GLU A 55 8.06 6.65 -15.99
CA GLU A 55 8.82 5.56 -16.63
C GLU A 55 8.19 4.19 -16.35
N LEU A 56 7.61 3.98 -15.17
CA LEU A 56 6.84 2.77 -14.86
C LEU A 56 5.57 2.62 -15.70
N LEU A 57 4.88 3.73 -16.02
CA LEU A 57 3.66 3.69 -16.84
C LEU A 57 3.95 3.35 -18.31
N GLU A 58 5.12 3.76 -18.79
CA GLU A 58 5.53 3.62 -20.19
C GLU A 58 6.47 2.42 -20.40
N SER A 59 6.75 1.64 -19.36
CA SER A 59 7.70 0.53 -19.43
C SER A 59 7.08 -0.69 -20.12
N THR A 60 7.52 -0.92 -21.37
CA THR A 60 7.17 -2.14 -22.14
C THR A 60 7.73 -3.41 -21.51
N GLU A 61 8.88 -3.33 -20.84
CA GLU A 61 9.47 -4.48 -20.13
C GLU A 61 8.64 -4.86 -18.90
N LEU A 62 8.17 -3.87 -18.12
CA LEU A 62 7.28 -4.14 -16.99
C LEU A 62 5.97 -4.78 -17.44
N GLU A 63 5.40 -4.28 -18.54
CA GLU A 63 4.20 -4.85 -19.16
C GLU A 63 4.44 -6.30 -19.59
N LYS A 64 5.57 -6.58 -20.24
CA LYS A 64 5.96 -7.92 -20.65
C LYS A 64 6.13 -8.87 -19.46
N GLU A 65 6.87 -8.48 -18.41
CA GLU A 65 7.03 -9.30 -17.20
C GLU A 65 5.69 -9.55 -16.49
N ALA A 66 4.83 -8.53 -16.39
CA ALA A 66 3.51 -8.67 -15.81
C ALA A 66 2.63 -9.64 -16.62
N ASN A 67 2.69 -9.58 -17.95
CA ASN A 67 1.97 -10.49 -18.84
C ASN A 67 2.47 -11.93 -18.74
N VAL A 68 3.79 -12.15 -18.65
CA VAL A 68 4.36 -13.49 -18.44
C VAL A 68 3.89 -14.07 -17.11
N LEU A 69 3.90 -13.28 -16.03
CA LEU A 69 3.39 -13.72 -14.73
C LEU A 69 1.89 -14.04 -14.79
N PHE A 70 1.12 -13.21 -15.51
CA PHE A 70 -0.31 -13.43 -15.71
C PHE A 70 -0.59 -14.73 -16.47
N ASP A 71 0.20 -15.05 -17.49
CA ASP A 71 0.02 -16.26 -18.30
C ASP A 71 0.35 -17.53 -17.50
N ASP A 72 1.34 -17.49 -16.60
CA ASP A 72 1.73 -18.63 -15.77
C ASP A 72 0.78 -18.88 -14.58
N LEU A 73 0.39 -17.81 -13.87
CA LEU A 73 -0.43 -17.94 -12.66
C LEU A 73 -1.93 -17.75 -12.91
N GLY A 74 -2.31 -17.10 -14.00
CA GLY A 74 -3.70 -16.74 -14.31
C GLY A 74 -4.65 -17.94 -14.33
N PRO A 75 -4.35 -19.04 -15.04
CA PRO A 75 -5.21 -20.23 -15.03
C PRO A 75 -5.40 -20.84 -13.64
N LYS A 76 -4.37 -20.75 -12.79
CA LYS A 76 -4.40 -21.26 -11.41
C LYS A 76 -5.18 -20.33 -10.48
N LEU A 77 -5.12 -19.02 -10.72
CA LEU A 77 -5.76 -17.98 -9.90
C LEU A 77 -7.26 -17.85 -10.21
N TRP A 78 -7.63 -17.93 -11.49
CA TRP A 78 -8.99 -17.84 -12.02
C TRP A 78 -9.33 -19.10 -12.83
N PRO A 79 -9.55 -20.25 -12.19
CA PRO A 79 -9.83 -21.51 -12.88
C PRO A 79 -11.08 -21.43 -13.77
N ALA A 80 -11.25 -22.38 -14.68
CA ALA A 80 -12.38 -22.44 -15.61
C ALA A 80 -13.75 -22.56 -14.91
N ASP A 81 -14.80 -22.08 -15.58
CA ASP A 81 -16.17 -22.29 -15.13
C ASP A 81 -16.55 -23.77 -15.33
N GLY A 82 -17.10 -24.40 -14.28
CA GLY A 82 -17.52 -25.81 -14.35
C GLY A 82 -16.40 -26.85 -14.19
N ASP A 83 -15.19 -26.48 -13.78
CA ASP A 83 -14.23 -27.46 -13.26
C ASP A 83 -14.81 -28.05 -11.96
N VAL A 84 -15.40 -29.24 -12.09
CA VAL A 84 -16.14 -29.97 -11.04
C VAL A 84 -15.27 -30.23 -9.81
N ASN A 85 -13.95 -30.16 -9.95
CA ASN A 85 -12.99 -30.31 -8.86
C ASN A 85 -12.51 -28.96 -8.27
N HIS A 86 -12.79 -27.84 -8.95
CA HIS A 86 -12.41 -26.50 -8.50
C HIS A 86 -13.67 -25.71 -8.11
N VAL A 87 -14.16 -25.99 -6.89
CA VAL A 87 -14.94 -25.01 -6.13
C VAL A 87 -14.22 -23.68 -6.24
N ARG A 88 -14.92 -22.64 -6.71
CA ARG A 88 -14.39 -21.30 -6.90
C ARG A 88 -13.40 -20.97 -5.78
N SER A 89 -12.18 -20.65 -6.18
CA SER A 89 -11.06 -20.67 -5.26
C SER A 89 -11.31 -19.84 -4.01
N GLN A 90 -10.87 -20.33 -2.85
CA GLN A 90 -11.19 -19.73 -1.56
C GLN A 90 -10.63 -18.32 -1.37
N TRP A 91 -9.76 -17.84 -2.28
CA TRP A 91 -9.27 -16.45 -2.30
C TRP A 91 -10.14 -15.49 -3.13
N LEU A 92 -11.06 -16.00 -3.95
CA LEU A 92 -11.98 -15.21 -4.74
C LEU A 92 -13.31 -15.00 -4.01
N ALA A 93 -13.92 -13.83 -4.24
CA ALA A 93 -15.30 -13.50 -3.89
C ALA A 93 -16.25 -14.19 -4.88
N VAL A 94 -17.45 -14.55 -4.42
CA VAL A 94 -18.54 -14.99 -5.29
C VAL A 94 -19.37 -13.74 -5.60
N SER A 95 -19.43 -13.30 -6.86
CA SER A 95 -20.05 -12.01 -7.21
C SER A 95 -21.54 -11.94 -6.86
N ALA A 96 -22.24 -13.08 -6.88
CA ALA A 96 -23.63 -13.19 -6.47
C ALA A 96 -23.86 -12.95 -4.97
N VAL A 97 -22.82 -13.11 -4.14
CA VAL A 97 -22.86 -12.95 -2.68
C VAL A 97 -22.19 -11.64 -2.26
N ASP A 98 -21.04 -11.33 -2.84
CA ASP A 98 -20.22 -10.17 -2.53
C ASP A 98 -19.64 -9.57 -3.82
N ASN A 99 -20.26 -8.48 -4.28
CA ASN A 99 -19.81 -7.74 -5.46
C ASN A 99 -18.63 -6.80 -5.17
N LEU A 100 -18.05 -6.86 -3.96
CA LEU A 100 -16.92 -6.08 -3.48
C LEU A 100 -17.13 -4.56 -3.56
N ALA A 101 -18.34 -4.10 -3.24
CA ALA A 101 -18.79 -2.72 -3.39
C ALA A 101 -18.85 -2.26 -4.86
N GLY A 102 -19.30 -3.15 -5.75
CA GLY A 102 -19.49 -2.90 -7.18
C GLY A 102 -18.24 -3.04 -8.04
N PHE A 103 -17.06 -3.28 -7.45
CA PHE A 103 -15.82 -3.51 -8.22
C PHE A 103 -15.79 -4.86 -8.93
N TYR A 104 -16.59 -5.82 -8.44
CA TYR A 104 -16.62 -7.20 -8.93
C TYR A 104 -18.05 -7.66 -9.23
N PRO A 105 -18.66 -7.15 -10.31
CA PRO A 105 -20.08 -7.37 -10.59
C PRO A 105 -20.42 -8.77 -11.11
N HIS A 106 -19.44 -9.53 -11.60
CA HIS A 106 -19.60 -10.89 -12.10
C HIS A 106 -18.34 -11.72 -11.81
N ASP A 107 -18.52 -13.04 -11.69
CA ASP A 107 -17.41 -13.97 -11.54
C ASP A 107 -16.59 -14.05 -12.83
N LEU A 108 -15.28 -13.78 -12.72
CA LEU A 108 -14.29 -13.84 -13.79
C LEU A 108 -13.62 -15.21 -13.82
N TYR A 109 -13.36 -15.69 -15.03
CA TYR A 109 -12.77 -17.00 -15.35
C TYR A 109 -11.69 -16.82 -16.42
N PHE A 110 -10.53 -17.49 -16.29
CA PHE A 110 -9.40 -17.25 -17.19
C PHE A 110 -9.64 -17.70 -18.64
N GLU A 111 -10.42 -18.76 -18.86
CA GLU A 111 -10.66 -19.33 -20.20
C GLU A 111 -11.66 -18.53 -21.05
N GLN A 112 -12.48 -17.68 -20.42
CA GLN A 112 -13.45 -16.86 -21.15
C GLN A 112 -12.73 -15.62 -21.70
N THR A 113 -12.70 -15.45 -23.03
CA THR A 113 -11.92 -14.40 -23.70
C THR A 113 -12.15 -13.00 -23.11
N ASP A 114 -13.41 -12.58 -22.98
CA ASP A 114 -13.77 -11.26 -22.44
C ASP A 114 -13.28 -11.07 -20.99
N HIS A 115 -13.32 -12.14 -20.20
CA HIS A 115 -12.82 -12.13 -18.83
C HIS A 115 -11.29 -12.11 -18.80
N ASN A 116 -10.63 -12.87 -19.66
CA ASN A 116 -9.17 -12.93 -19.77
C ASN A 116 -8.59 -11.55 -20.08
N GLU A 117 -9.13 -10.88 -21.10
CA GLU A 117 -8.70 -9.53 -21.49
C GLU A 117 -8.85 -8.55 -20.34
N ARG A 118 -10.02 -8.57 -19.67
CA ARG A 118 -10.27 -7.72 -18.50
C ARG A 118 -9.30 -8.03 -17.35
N LEU A 119 -9.13 -9.30 -17.03
CA LEU A 119 -8.23 -9.77 -15.98
C LEU A 119 -6.80 -9.31 -16.26
N ARG A 120 -6.32 -9.47 -17.49
CA ARG A 120 -4.98 -9.06 -17.92
C ARG A 120 -4.76 -7.56 -17.74
N ILE A 121 -5.69 -6.74 -18.23
CA ILE A 121 -5.60 -5.27 -18.10
C ILE A 121 -5.53 -4.86 -16.63
N VAL A 122 -6.48 -5.35 -15.81
CA VAL A 122 -6.55 -4.99 -14.39
C VAL A 122 -5.33 -5.53 -13.62
N PHE A 123 -4.84 -6.71 -13.99
CA PHE A 123 -3.64 -7.31 -13.40
C PHE A 123 -2.41 -6.43 -13.68
N TYR A 124 -2.21 -6.01 -14.93
CA TYR A 124 -1.12 -5.10 -15.27
C TYR A 124 -1.22 -3.77 -14.50
N GLU A 125 -2.41 -3.16 -14.47
CA GLU A 125 -2.66 -1.93 -13.69
C GLU A 125 -2.34 -2.13 -12.19
N TRP A 126 -2.60 -3.32 -11.65
CA TRP A 126 -2.27 -3.67 -10.28
C TRP A 126 -0.76 -3.77 -10.05
N VAL A 127 -0.02 -4.43 -10.96
CA VAL A 127 1.44 -4.51 -10.90
C VAL A 127 2.05 -3.10 -10.92
N VAL A 128 1.62 -2.24 -11.85
CA VAL A 128 2.07 -0.85 -11.95
C VAL A 128 1.82 -0.10 -10.64
N ALA A 129 0.60 -0.20 -10.08
CA ALA A 129 0.26 0.46 -8.83
C ALA A 129 1.15 -0.01 -7.65
N LYS A 130 1.48 -1.30 -7.58
CA LYS A 130 2.41 -1.84 -6.58
C LYS A 130 3.83 -1.32 -6.78
N SER A 131 4.33 -1.27 -8.02
CA SER A 131 5.65 -0.73 -8.33
C SER A 131 5.75 0.75 -7.96
N MET A 132 4.72 1.54 -8.30
CA MET A 132 4.66 2.96 -7.91
C MET A 132 4.66 3.16 -6.40
N GLN A 133 3.91 2.34 -5.66
CA GLN A 133 3.90 2.38 -4.20
C GLN A 133 5.27 1.99 -3.63
N TYR A 134 5.91 0.98 -4.20
CA TYR A 134 7.25 0.55 -3.79
C TYR A 134 8.25 1.69 -3.96
N VAL A 135 8.31 2.30 -5.14
CA VAL A 135 9.18 3.47 -5.41
C VAL A 135 8.87 4.61 -4.44
N ARG A 136 7.59 4.92 -4.19
CA ARG A 136 7.20 5.97 -3.23
C ARG A 136 7.73 5.70 -1.82
N ASN A 137 7.69 4.45 -1.36
CA ASN A 137 8.14 4.07 -0.03
C ASN A 137 9.67 4.02 0.11
N HIS A 138 10.39 3.82 -0.99
CA HIS A 138 11.85 3.69 -1.01
C HIS A 138 12.57 4.91 -1.60
N LYS A 139 11.85 5.99 -1.90
CA LYS A 139 12.48 7.28 -2.19
C LYS A 139 13.26 7.73 -0.95
N PRO A 140 14.57 7.99 -1.07
CA PRO A 140 15.32 8.55 0.05
C PRO A 140 14.69 9.90 0.44
N ASN A 141 14.44 10.09 1.74
CA ASN A 141 14.03 11.38 2.29
C ASN A 141 15.17 12.39 2.03
N HIS A 142 15.11 13.13 0.93
CA HIS A 142 15.94 14.33 0.75
C HIS A 142 15.39 15.48 1.60
N ILE A 143 15.44 15.32 2.94
CA ILE A 143 15.46 16.42 3.90
C ILE A 143 16.42 16.02 5.01
N ASN A 144 17.71 15.91 4.67
CA ASN A 144 18.74 16.27 5.62
C ASN A 144 19.09 17.71 5.32
N HIS A 145 18.64 18.57 6.22
CA HIS A 145 19.11 19.93 6.43
C HIS A 145 20.61 20.01 6.09
N VAL A 146 20.96 20.70 5.01
CA VAL A 146 22.28 21.32 4.92
C VAL A 146 22.25 22.45 5.95
N ILE A 147 22.58 22.11 7.19
CA ILE A 147 23.14 23.10 8.11
C ILE A 147 24.60 23.18 7.69
N LEU A 148 24.94 24.24 6.96
CA LEU A 148 26.30 24.75 6.96
C LEU A 148 26.62 25.10 8.42
N GLN A 149 27.30 24.19 9.12
CA GLN A 149 28.04 24.53 10.33
C GLN A 149 29.40 25.01 9.87
N ASP A 150 29.52 26.33 9.72
CA ASP A 150 30.79 27.02 9.88
C ASP A 150 31.26 26.78 11.32
N ASP A 151 32.44 26.18 11.45
CA ASP A 151 33.15 26.02 12.71
C ASP A 151 34.19 27.15 12.82
N PRO A 152 34.10 28.07 13.80
CA PRO A 152 35.20 28.97 14.12
C PRO A 152 35.76 28.65 15.51
N THR A 153 37.03 28.26 15.59
CA THR A 153 37.78 28.44 16.85
C THR A 153 39.27 28.68 16.60
N LEU A 154 39.61 29.98 16.59
CA LEU A 154 40.72 30.66 17.28
C LEU A 154 42.14 30.07 17.28
N ALA A 155 43.03 30.77 16.57
CA ALA A 155 44.28 31.44 17.03
C ALA A 155 45.12 31.72 15.76
N THR A 156 45.69 32.88 15.47
CA THR A 156 46.37 33.86 16.32
C THR A 156 46.52 35.14 15.49
N GLU A 157 46.50 36.29 16.14
CA GLU A 157 46.81 37.60 15.58
C GLU A 157 48.20 37.60 14.90
N ASP A 158 48.32 38.13 13.69
CA ASP A 158 49.03 39.41 13.48
C ASP A 158 48.83 39.98 12.07
N GLN A 159 48.74 41.31 12.03
CA GLN A 159 49.00 42.23 10.91
C GLN A 159 47.96 42.46 9.78
N LEU A 160 47.36 43.65 9.93
CA LEU A 160 47.26 44.75 8.94
C LEU A 160 46.25 44.59 7.79
N GLY A 161 45.17 45.38 7.90
CA GLY A 161 44.81 46.24 6.77
C GLY A 161 43.32 46.48 6.52
N ILE A 162 42.85 47.64 7.01
CA ILE A 162 41.99 48.59 6.25
C ILE A 162 40.49 48.23 6.13
N THR A 163 39.71 48.92 7.00
CA THR A 163 38.47 49.72 6.77
C THR A 163 37.49 49.27 5.68
N ALA A 164 36.17 49.41 5.80
CA ALA A 164 35.25 49.97 6.78
C ALA A 164 33.83 49.76 6.22
N LEU A 165 32.86 50.19 7.03
CA LEU A 165 31.53 50.70 6.70
C LEU A 165 30.36 49.75 6.98
N CYS A 166 29.72 50.09 8.11
CA CYS A 166 28.29 50.45 8.23
C CYS A 166 27.27 49.31 8.06
N THR A 167 26.27 49.13 8.91
CA THR A 167 25.71 49.97 9.99
C THR A 167 24.71 49.11 10.75
N ASN A 168 24.68 49.33 12.07
CA ASN A 168 23.58 49.22 13.03
C ASN A 168 22.19 48.80 12.55
N LEU A 169 21.52 48.00 13.39
CA LEU A 169 20.29 48.32 14.13
C LEU A 169 19.71 46.97 14.60
N ASP A 170 19.77 46.70 15.91
CA ASP A 170 18.63 46.82 16.84
C ASP A 170 17.52 45.80 16.51
N ASP A 171 16.96 45.03 17.43
CA ASP A 171 16.93 45.07 18.88
C ASP A 171 16.22 43.78 19.31
N ARG A 172 16.57 43.24 20.49
CA ARG A 172 15.68 42.67 21.54
C ARG A 172 14.62 41.63 21.11
N ASN A 173 14.37 40.54 21.84
CA ASN A 173 14.80 40.03 23.12
C ASN A 173 14.10 38.66 23.27
N HIS A 174 14.71 37.77 24.08
CA HIS A 174 14.09 36.93 25.12
C HIS A 174 12.68 36.35 24.88
N THR A 175 12.35 35.08 25.11
CA THR A 175 12.76 34.12 26.16
C THR A 175 12.00 32.81 25.88
N ALA A 176 12.59 31.61 26.01
CA ALA A 176 12.41 30.66 27.12
C ALA A 176 10.95 30.46 27.59
N LYS A 177 10.40 29.30 27.97
CA LYS A 177 10.80 27.88 28.15
C LYS A 177 9.52 27.16 28.64
N SER A 178 9.61 25.83 28.74
CA SER A 178 8.73 24.92 29.51
C SER A 178 7.40 24.57 28.83
N ARG A 179 7.13 23.32 28.41
CA ARG A 179 7.28 22.00 29.07
C ARG A 179 6.48 21.93 30.36
N GLU A 180 5.28 21.36 30.26
CA GLU A 180 4.66 20.66 31.38
C GLU A 180 3.74 19.53 30.89
N ARG A 181 3.96 18.38 31.51
CA ARG A 181 3.16 17.15 31.48
C ARG A 181 2.15 17.28 32.60
N THR A 182 0.90 16.89 32.38
CA THR A 182 0.05 16.42 33.47
C THR A 182 -0.96 15.40 32.95
N SER A 183 -0.91 14.23 33.58
CA SER A 183 -1.84 13.11 33.52
C SER A 183 -2.79 13.25 34.70
N LEU A 184 -4.09 13.00 34.54
CA LEU A 184 -4.95 12.55 35.63
C LEU A 184 -6.06 11.61 35.11
N PHE A 185 -6.10 10.43 35.75
CA PHE A 185 -7.21 9.49 35.98
C PHE A 185 -8.54 10.18 36.36
N SER A 186 -9.76 9.62 36.36
CA SER A 186 -10.29 8.29 36.75
C SER A 186 -11.82 8.30 36.44
N LEU A 187 -12.45 7.27 35.85
CA LEU A 187 -13.12 6.08 36.44
C LEU A 187 -14.62 6.21 36.82
N ASN A 188 -15.27 5.04 36.73
CA ASN A 188 -16.52 4.53 37.35
C ASN A 188 -17.80 4.55 36.48
N ASP A 189 -18.31 3.39 36.03
CA ASP A 189 -19.04 2.28 36.74
C ASP A 189 -20.56 2.54 36.67
N ALA A 190 -21.52 1.60 36.60
CA ALA A 190 -21.58 0.15 36.59
C ALA A 190 -23.02 -0.30 36.17
N LYS A 191 -23.13 -1.58 35.76
CA LYS A 191 -24.20 -2.60 35.94
C LYS A 191 -25.69 -2.22 36.10
N GLU A 192 -26.54 -2.96 35.38
CA GLU A 192 -27.61 -3.87 35.87
C GLU A 192 -28.32 -4.52 34.65
N ASP A 193 -29.19 -5.52 34.78
CA ASP A 193 -29.06 -6.95 35.11
C ASP A 193 -30.42 -7.58 34.69
N THR A 194 -30.44 -8.90 34.50
CA THR A 194 -31.59 -9.82 34.49
C THR A 194 -32.59 -9.89 33.31
N GLY A 195 -32.89 -11.14 32.92
CA GLY A 195 -34.00 -11.49 32.02
C GLY A 195 -34.03 -12.98 31.64
N ILE A 196 -34.19 -13.87 32.62
CA ILE A 196 -34.48 -15.31 32.45
C ILE A 196 -35.94 -15.49 31.97
N GLY A 197 -36.17 -16.38 31.01
CA GLY A 197 -37.51 -16.79 30.57
C GLY A 197 -37.51 -18.22 30.01
N ASP A 198 -38.32 -19.07 30.65
CA ASP A 198 -38.40 -20.53 30.61
C ASP A 198 -39.51 -21.05 29.66
N ARG A 199 -39.34 -22.29 29.17
CA ARG A 199 -40.34 -23.30 28.67
C ARG A 199 -41.53 -22.91 27.77
N ARG A 200 -41.69 -23.68 26.66
CA ARG A 200 -42.78 -24.68 26.50
C ARG A 200 -42.66 -25.60 25.28
N ASP A 201 -42.88 -26.90 25.53
CA ASP A 201 -43.36 -27.91 24.58
C ASP A 201 -44.71 -27.54 23.96
N SER A 202 -44.95 -27.96 22.72
CA SER A 202 -46.20 -28.61 22.29
C SER A 202 -46.04 -29.30 20.94
N MET A 203 -46.75 -30.43 20.86
CA MET A 203 -46.87 -31.45 19.81
C MET A 203 -47.06 -30.93 18.38
#